data_AF-A0A835T3L0-F1
#
_entry.id   AF-A0A835T3L0-F1
#
_cell.length_a   1.000
_cell.length_b   1.000
_cell.length_c   1.000
_cell.angle_alpha   90.00
_cell.angle_beta   90.00
_cell.angle_gamma   90.00
#
_symmetry.space_group_name_H-M   'P 1'
#
loop_
_entity.id
_entity.type
_entity.pdbx_description
1 polymer ?
#
loop_
_entity_poly.entity_id
_entity_poly.type
_entity_poly.pdbx_seq_one_letter_code
_entity_poly.pdbx_strand_id
1 'polypeptide(L)'
;MSAVAALALALVLATALAAENAGGSIMFTGTYTTSVSDCLGLPLALTVAQGYGLAEEIWNSEALLSGERVEATVEVAPDGAVSLLQLKPIQYSCGKECELYTKLPVRDRALLYLLDLSTCGANADMQAAMSVEEAKRLMWRSPGDSAATNMEDYIDTCSYGKRQWRPDDTAVVGPVRMPCTGALSSAARDHWPPHVTAAANATWGGLSAAASQALRQNTTHAGWWDLAQWCSAAEMFAIKRFAEEFAQQLVGATDPNAGSLEDAGGSTNANRTDGAELGRLRQILTWSGPRRSVFVLPPGSACAQAWAGLAQTSCNGVTCSIFVNGGEMAAAAGAGSSNGVRLLLHEHLHTAGALHANRGVVLAGDETDVMGACLVSGSSSSGNSGSSSAGLLCPAAPNAYRLGWATPLNTPGTPRFTPGDYGSWGNLTAGNFSGTPSNEIRGLVIPAAGTRDDNMLVVNLGTMSPLPNSARIPAPTYFISYRVRNGTRGGFDSGLPEQYSHALLIHTGPVDVNRRIHGFDINLIAWAPVYDSSRRQALLPYTWVSGFQPMQGDLGGAIQVRVVRASDTEVEVQLCRAFERVETTCADGLDGDCNGYADEVDPACQ
;
A
#
# COMPACT_ATOMS: atom_id res chain seq x y z
N MET A 1 12.66 8.53 42.31
CA MET A 1 13.33 8.36 41.01
C MET A 1 14.07 7.03 41.03
N SER A 2 13.82 6.14 40.07
CA SER A 2 14.49 4.83 40.00
C SER A 2 15.90 4.98 39.40
N ALA A 3 16.82 4.08 39.75
CA ALA A 3 18.21 4.09 39.27
C ALA A 3 18.35 4.05 37.74
N VAL A 4 17.31 3.58 37.03
CA VAL A 4 17.22 3.57 35.56
C VAL A 4 17.02 4.98 34.99
N ALA A 5 16.26 5.84 35.69
CA ALA A 5 16.06 7.23 35.29
C ALA A 5 17.33 8.08 35.49
N ALA A 6 18.18 7.74 36.47
CA ALA A 6 19.46 8.41 36.69
C ALA A 6 20.51 8.02 35.63
N LEU A 7 20.48 6.78 35.13
CA LEU A 7 21.40 6.31 34.08
C LEU A 7 21.05 6.90 32.71
N ALA A 8 19.77 7.02 32.38
CA ALA A 8 19.30 7.68 31.16
C ALA A 8 19.62 9.18 31.16
N LEU A 9 19.45 9.86 32.31
CA LEU A 9 19.78 11.27 32.46
C LEU A 9 21.30 11.52 32.35
N ALA A 10 22.13 10.64 32.91
CA ALA A 10 23.59 10.73 32.80
C ALA A 10 24.11 10.52 31.36
N LEU A 11 23.43 9.69 30.56
CA LEU A 11 23.81 9.45 29.16
C LEU A 11 23.41 10.60 28.24
N VAL A 12 22.23 11.21 28.48
CA VAL A 12 21.76 12.42 27.78
C VAL A 12 22.67 13.62 28.09
N LEU A 13 23.10 13.78 29.35
CA LEU A 13 24.07 14.80 29.75
C LEU A 13 25.45 14.59 29.11
N ALA A 14 25.91 13.34 28.93
CA ALA A 14 27.17 13.05 28.26
C ALA A 14 27.17 13.41 26.76
N THR A 15 26.03 13.30 26.08
CA THR A 15 25.85 13.76 24.69
C THR A 15 25.68 15.27 24.57
N ALA A 16 25.08 15.93 25.57
CA ALA A 16 24.92 17.39 25.59
C ALA A 16 26.25 18.13 25.86
N LEU A 17 27.09 17.59 26.75
CA LEU A 17 28.44 18.13 27.03
C LEU A 17 29.40 18.05 25.84
N ALA A 18 29.13 17.19 24.84
CA ALA A 18 29.90 17.16 23.60
C ALA A 18 29.52 18.28 22.61
N ALA A 19 28.36 18.92 22.79
CA ALA A 19 27.84 19.98 21.92
C ALA A 19 28.17 21.42 22.39
N GLU A 20 28.75 21.58 23.58
CA GLU A 20 29.10 22.88 24.19
C GLU A 20 30.10 23.72 23.38
N ASN A 21 30.80 23.16 22.39
CA ASN A 21 31.90 23.85 21.71
C ASN A 21 31.57 24.53 20.36
N ALA A 22 30.30 24.60 19.91
CA ALA A 22 30.04 25.04 18.52
C ALA A 22 28.96 26.10 18.27
N GLY A 23 28.26 26.62 19.30
CA GLY A 23 27.44 27.85 19.19
C GLY A 23 26.60 28.03 17.92
N GLY A 24 25.86 27.01 17.48
CA GLY A 24 25.05 27.06 16.25
C GLY A 24 23.71 26.33 16.38
N SER A 25 22.68 26.88 15.74
CA SER A 25 21.36 26.25 15.62
C SER A 25 21.43 25.01 14.73
N ILE A 26 20.87 23.89 15.19
CA ILE A 26 20.79 22.62 14.44
C ILE A 26 19.32 22.36 14.11
N MET A 27 19.03 22.16 12.82
CA MET A 27 17.70 21.80 12.34
C MET A 27 17.54 20.28 12.41
N PHE A 28 16.63 19.78 13.24
CA PHE A 28 16.23 18.38 13.25
C PHE A 28 14.86 18.24 12.58
N THR A 29 14.75 17.32 11.63
CA THR A 29 13.46 16.88 11.08
C THR A 29 13.06 15.61 11.81
N GLY A 30 12.00 15.66 12.61
CA GLY A 30 11.45 14.50 13.31
C GLY A 30 9.98 14.74 13.69
N THR A 31 9.18 13.67 13.65
CA THR A 31 7.76 13.69 13.99
C THR A 31 7.58 13.53 15.50
N TYR A 32 6.89 14.47 16.16
CA TYR A 32 6.57 14.38 17.59
C TYR A 32 5.17 14.94 17.86
N THR A 33 4.48 14.39 18.87
CA THR A 33 3.16 14.86 19.33
C THR A 33 3.25 15.49 20.71
N THR A 34 2.49 16.57 20.92
CA THR A 34 2.15 17.14 22.24
C THR A 34 0.64 17.09 22.42
N SER A 35 0.15 16.73 23.61
CA SER A 35 -1.27 16.82 23.96
C SER A 35 -1.55 18.18 24.61
N VAL A 36 -2.54 18.91 24.09
CA VAL A 36 -3.17 20.02 24.82
C VAL A 36 -4.54 19.54 25.27
N SER A 37 -4.67 19.21 26.55
CA SER A 37 -5.98 19.20 27.21
C SER A 37 -6.02 20.37 28.18
N ASP A 38 -6.85 21.35 27.88
CA ASP A 38 -7.28 22.34 28.87
C ASP A 38 -8.05 21.61 29.98
N CYS A 39 -7.36 21.30 31.08
CA CYS A 39 -7.89 21.25 32.44
C CYS A 39 -6.75 21.02 33.44
N LEU A 40 -6.48 22.04 34.25
CA LEU A 40 -5.71 22.05 35.51
C LEU A 40 -4.18 21.83 35.40
N GLY A 41 -3.43 22.87 35.80
CA GLY A 41 -1.99 22.97 35.65
C GLY A 41 -1.18 21.90 36.41
N LEU A 42 -0.65 20.94 35.66
CA LEU A 42 0.45 20.06 36.05
C LEU A 42 1.56 20.12 34.98
N PRO A 43 2.83 19.91 35.36
CA PRO A 43 3.95 20.02 34.43
C PRO A 43 3.91 18.93 33.35
N LEU A 44 4.12 19.35 32.09
CA LEU A 44 4.32 18.47 30.94
C LEU A 44 5.51 17.53 31.19
N ALA A 45 5.31 16.22 31.06
CA ALA A 45 6.39 15.23 31.04
C ALA A 45 6.64 14.78 29.59
N LEU A 46 7.79 15.18 29.04
CA LEU A 46 8.29 14.72 27.75
C LEU A 46 8.94 13.34 27.93
N THR A 47 8.36 12.29 27.36
CA THR A 47 8.98 10.95 27.35
C THR A 47 9.56 10.68 25.96
N VAL A 48 10.88 10.76 25.85
CA VAL A 48 11.61 10.33 24.64
C VAL A 48 11.99 8.86 24.83
N ALA A 49 11.35 7.97 24.07
CA ALA A 49 11.78 6.57 24.01
C ALA A 49 12.99 6.46 23.06
N GLN A 50 14.15 6.07 23.59
CA GLN A 50 15.31 5.73 22.77
C GLN A 50 15.16 4.30 22.21
N GLY A 51 14.76 4.20 20.94
CA GLY A 51 15.08 3.05 20.09
C GLY A 51 16.35 3.38 19.30
N TYR A 52 17.32 2.46 19.28
CA TYR A 52 18.60 2.66 18.62
C TYR A 52 18.41 2.92 17.11
N GLY A 53 18.75 4.14 16.69
CA GLY A 53 19.27 4.43 15.36
C GLY A 53 18.42 3.98 14.19
N LEU A 54 17.20 4.52 14.10
CA LEU A 54 16.43 4.92 12.91
C LEU A 54 15.17 5.62 13.45
N ALA A 55 14.60 6.55 12.69
CA ALA A 55 13.25 7.02 12.96
C ALA A 55 12.28 5.85 12.70
N GLU A 56 12.18 4.95 13.68
CA GLU A 56 11.02 4.11 13.86
C GLU A 56 9.95 5.05 14.44
N GLU A 57 9.00 5.43 13.60
CA GLU A 57 7.88 6.27 13.98
C GLU A 57 6.98 5.44 14.92
N ILE A 58 7.25 5.50 16.23
CA ILE A 58 6.42 4.90 17.27
C ILE A 58 5.15 5.75 17.40
N TRP A 59 4.01 5.24 16.94
CA TRP A 59 2.71 5.90 17.07
C TRP A 59 1.90 5.31 18.23
N ASN A 60 1.60 6.13 19.24
CA ASN A 60 0.62 5.85 20.28
C ASN A 60 -0.82 6.07 19.72
N SER A 61 -1.73 5.16 20.04
CA SER A 61 -3.10 4.98 19.52
C SER A 61 -4.12 6.09 19.81
N GLU A 62 -3.74 7.25 20.38
CA GLU A 62 -4.71 8.29 20.78
C GLU A 62 -4.66 9.60 19.95
N ALA A 63 -3.73 9.77 19.01
CA ALA A 63 -3.66 10.96 18.13
C ALA A 63 -4.52 10.88 16.85
N LEU A 64 -5.47 9.94 16.80
CA LEU A 64 -6.13 9.43 15.58
C LEU A 64 -7.29 10.27 15.02
N LEU A 65 -7.61 11.45 15.58
CA LEU A 65 -8.87 12.14 15.26
C LEU A 65 -8.75 13.36 14.32
N SER A 66 -7.57 13.94 14.08
CA SER A 66 -7.44 15.08 13.15
C SER A 66 -6.76 14.73 11.81
N GLY A 67 -5.87 13.73 11.79
CA GLY A 67 -5.15 13.32 10.57
C GLY A 67 -4.24 14.39 9.95
N GLU A 68 -3.99 15.50 10.65
CA GLU A 68 -3.07 16.54 10.19
C GLU A 68 -1.64 16.19 10.61
N ARG A 69 -0.73 16.07 9.63
CA ARG A 69 0.71 16.08 9.89
C ARG A 69 1.16 17.52 10.09
N VAL A 70 2.02 17.74 11.08
CA VAL A 70 2.60 19.06 11.38
C VAL A 70 4.12 18.98 11.25
N GLU A 71 4.70 19.96 10.56
CA GLU A 71 6.12 20.22 10.58
C GLU A 71 6.43 21.02 11.85
N ALA A 72 7.27 20.45 12.72
CA ALA A 72 7.65 21.06 13.99
C ALA A 72 9.06 21.65 13.88
N THR A 73 9.18 22.97 14.02
CA THR A 73 10.48 23.63 14.20
C THR A 73 10.76 23.68 15.69
N VAL A 74 11.85 23.07 16.13
CA VAL A 74 12.30 23.11 17.53
C VAL A 74 13.62 23.85 17.65
N GLU A 75 13.78 24.63 18.71
CA GLU A 75 15.03 25.24 19.13
C GLU A 75 15.54 24.52 20.37
N VAL A 76 16.82 24.21 20.39
CA VAL A 76 17.47 23.64 21.57
C VAL A 76 18.34 24.74 22.17
N ALA A 77 17.96 25.21 23.35
CA ALA A 77 18.69 26.23 24.08
C ALA A 77 20.05 25.68 24.57
N PRO A 78 21.01 26.54 24.91
CA PRO A 78 22.35 26.13 25.37
C PRO A 78 22.35 25.25 26.62
N ASP A 79 21.29 25.30 27.44
CA ASP A 79 21.09 24.47 28.62
C ASP A 79 20.42 23.11 28.31
N GLY A 80 20.17 22.83 27.03
CA GLY A 80 19.49 21.63 26.54
C GLY A 80 17.96 21.72 26.56
N ALA A 81 17.37 22.85 26.94
CA ALA A 81 15.92 23.02 26.90
C ALA A 81 15.43 23.04 25.44
N VAL A 82 14.48 22.17 25.09
CA VAL A 82 13.87 22.12 23.76
C VAL A 82 12.59 22.97 23.76
N SER A 83 12.54 24.00 22.92
CA SER A 83 11.37 24.85 22.72
C SER A 83 10.78 24.61 21.34
N LEU A 84 9.47 24.33 21.27
CA LEU A 84 8.74 24.24 20.01
C LEU A 84 8.47 25.66 19.50
N LEU A 85 9.13 26.04 18.40
CA LEU A 85 9.02 27.37 17.81
C LEU A 85 7.81 27.50 16.89
N GLN A 86 7.52 26.46 16.11
CA GLN A 86 6.47 26.51 15.10
C GLN A 86 5.90 25.12 14.85
N LEU A 87 4.58 25.05 14.76
CA LEU A 87 3.86 23.93 14.15
C LEU A 87 3.24 24.44 12.87
N LYS A 88 3.69 23.91 11.73
CA LYS A 88 3.11 24.22 10.44
C LYS A 88 2.31 23.01 9.98
N PRO A 89 0.98 23.13 9.79
CA PRO A 89 0.20 22.07 9.15
C PRO A 89 0.80 21.78 7.77
N ILE A 90 1.21 20.54 7.56
CA ILE A 90 1.58 20.06 6.24
C ILE A 90 0.25 19.74 5.55
N GLN A 91 -0.27 20.73 4.82
CA GLN A 91 -1.24 20.41 3.79
C GLN A 91 -0.54 19.55 2.74
N TYR A 92 -0.81 18.25 2.77
CA TYR A 92 -0.71 17.46 1.55
C TYR A 92 -1.79 17.98 0.62
N SER A 93 -1.49 19.04 -0.14
CA SER A 93 -2.03 19.04 -1.49
C SER A 93 -1.52 17.74 -2.09
N CYS A 94 -2.42 16.86 -2.50
CA CYS A 94 -2.06 15.81 -3.43
C CYS A 94 -1.53 16.48 -4.70
N GLY A 95 -0.27 16.92 -4.68
CA GLY A 95 0.36 17.54 -5.83
C GLY A 95 0.51 16.45 -6.87
N LYS A 96 -0.23 16.52 -7.97
CA LYS A 96 -0.17 15.61 -9.16
C LYS A 96 -0.22 14.09 -8.92
N GLU A 97 -0.11 13.58 -7.70
CA GLU A 97 0.21 12.17 -7.40
C GLU A 97 -0.91 11.40 -6.70
N CYS A 98 -1.93 12.07 -6.16
CA CYS A 98 -3.21 11.39 -5.95
C CYS A 98 -3.93 11.46 -7.28
N GLU A 99 -3.57 10.54 -8.16
CA GLU A 99 -4.18 10.45 -9.46
C GLU A 99 -5.64 10.00 -9.29
N LEU A 100 -6.48 11.00 -9.03
CA LEU A 100 -7.93 10.92 -9.21
C LEU A 100 -8.17 10.38 -10.61
N TYR A 101 -8.96 9.32 -10.71
CA TYR A 101 -9.27 8.61 -11.96
C TYR A 101 -9.34 9.53 -13.20
N THR A 102 -8.22 9.64 -13.92
CA THR A 102 -8.06 10.53 -15.08
C THR A 102 -8.51 9.86 -16.38
N LYS A 103 -8.78 8.55 -16.33
CA LYS A 103 -9.03 7.67 -17.48
C LYS A 103 -7.85 7.53 -18.45
N LEU A 104 -6.71 8.15 -18.16
CA LEU A 104 -5.50 8.04 -18.97
C LEU A 104 -4.64 6.90 -18.45
N PRO A 105 -4.07 6.05 -19.32
CA PRO A 105 -3.13 5.04 -18.90
C PRO A 105 -1.88 5.65 -18.26
N VAL A 106 -1.50 5.12 -17.11
CA VAL A 106 -0.34 5.52 -16.30
C VAL A 106 0.72 4.45 -16.44
N ARG A 107 1.91 4.85 -16.88
CA ARG A 107 3.03 3.92 -17.05
C ARG A 107 3.81 3.83 -15.74
N ASP A 108 3.81 2.66 -15.13
CA ASP A 108 4.63 2.38 -13.95
C ASP A 108 6.10 2.22 -14.38
N ARG A 109 6.97 3.02 -13.76
CA ARG A 109 8.42 2.91 -13.93
C ARG A 109 9.03 2.13 -12.78
N ALA A 110 9.83 1.12 -13.09
CA ALA A 110 10.44 0.30 -12.06
C ALA A 110 11.83 -0.25 -12.41
N LEU A 111 12.68 -0.39 -11.40
CA LEU A 111 13.94 -1.11 -11.46
C LEU A 111 13.87 -2.31 -10.53
N LEU A 112 14.14 -3.49 -11.07
CA LEU A 112 14.19 -4.74 -10.33
C LEU A 112 15.66 -5.15 -10.16
N TYR A 113 16.15 -5.16 -8.92
CA TYR A 113 17.52 -5.53 -8.59
C TYR A 113 17.58 -6.97 -8.10
N LEU A 114 18.31 -7.83 -8.79
CA LEU A 114 18.58 -9.21 -8.37
C LEU A 114 19.83 -9.21 -7.52
N LEU A 115 19.69 -9.18 -6.20
CA LEU A 115 20.84 -9.07 -5.31
C LEU A 115 21.55 -10.41 -5.17
N ASP A 116 22.87 -10.38 -5.13
CA ASP A 116 23.75 -11.51 -4.91
C ASP A 116 24.65 -11.20 -3.71
N LEU A 117 24.44 -11.92 -2.61
CA LEU A 117 25.18 -11.81 -1.35
C LEU A 117 26.16 -12.97 -1.18
N SER A 118 26.51 -13.71 -2.25
CA SER A 118 27.35 -14.90 -2.16
C SER A 118 28.77 -14.62 -1.70
N THR A 119 29.22 -13.37 -1.76
CA THR A 119 30.51 -12.96 -1.18
C THR A 119 30.49 -12.98 0.35
N CYS A 120 29.30 -13.05 0.98
CA CYS A 120 29.09 -12.82 2.42
C CYS A 120 28.94 -14.12 3.21
N GLY A 121 28.87 -15.24 2.50
CA GLY A 121 28.86 -16.57 3.08
C GLY A 121 29.03 -17.61 1.99
N ALA A 122 29.52 -18.79 2.36
CA ALA A 122 29.71 -19.90 1.42
C ALA A 122 28.39 -20.59 1.02
N ASN A 123 27.26 -20.17 1.57
CA ASN A 123 25.96 -20.81 1.34
C ASN A 123 25.42 -20.45 -0.05
N ALA A 124 25.02 -21.46 -0.82
CA ALA A 124 24.42 -21.28 -2.13
C ALA A 124 23.16 -20.38 -2.09
N ASP A 125 22.42 -20.42 -0.97
CA ASP A 125 21.20 -19.63 -0.77
C ASP A 125 21.45 -18.12 -0.64
N MET A 126 22.72 -17.68 -0.58
CA MET A 126 23.11 -16.27 -0.61
C MET A 126 23.31 -15.73 -2.04
N GLN A 127 23.27 -16.59 -3.05
CA GLN A 127 23.32 -16.17 -4.45
C GLN A 127 21.99 -15.53 -4.89
N ALA A 128 22.02 -14.79 -6.00
CA ALA A 128 20.79 -14.30 -6.61
C ALA A 128 19.82 -15.47 -6.87
N ALA A 129 18.58 -15.32 -6.40
CA ALA A 129 17.59 -16.40 -6.40
C ALA A 129 17.16 -16.84 -7.80
N MET A 130 17.38 -15.99 -8.81
CA MET A 130 17.00 -16.21 -10.19
C MET A 130 17.92 -15.44 -11.14
N SER A 131 17.90 -15.85 -12.40
CA SER A 131 18.52 -15.14 -13.51
C SER A 131 17.72 -13.91 -13.93
N VAL A 132 18.37 -13.03 -14.69
CA VAL A 132 17.72 -11.87 -15.33
C VAL A 132 16.56 -12.31 -16.23
N GLU A 133 16.72 -13.38 -17.01
CA GLU A 133 15.67 -13.84 -17.93
C GLU A 133 14.48 -14.47 -17.21
N GLU A 134 14.69 -15.15 -16.08
CA GLU A 134 13.61 -15.59 -15.20
C GLU A 134 12.83 -14.41 -14.63
N ALA A 135 13.54 -13.40 -14.14
CA ALA A 135 12.91 -12.18 -13.65
C ALA A 135 12.12 -11.46 -14.75
N LYS A 136 12.69 -11.29 -15.95
CA LYS A 136 11.99 -10.68 -17.10
C LYS A 136 10.69 -11.42 -17.45
N ARG A 137 10.69 -12.76 -17.42
CA ARG A 137 9.47 -13.58 -17.61
C ARG A 137 8.40 -13.36 -16.54
N LEU A 138 8.80 -13.07 -15.30
CA LEU A 138 7.86 -12.69 -14.23
C LEU A 138 7.34 -11.27 -14.37
N MET A 139 8.11 -10.39 -15.02
CA MET A 139 7.73 -8.98 -15.13
C MET A 139 6.88 -8.69 -16.37
N TRP A 140 7.17 -9.37 -17.48
CA TRP A 140 6.65 -9.03 -18.80
C TRP A 140 5.99 -10.20 -19.48
N ARG A 141 5.02 -9.88 -20.34
CA ARG A 141 4.37 -10.87 -21.17
C ARG A 141 5.34 -11.38 -22.24
N SER A 142 5.61 -12.68 -22.25
CA SER A 142 6.33 -13.31 -23.37
C SER A 142 5.37 -13.65 -24.51
N PRO A 143 5.79 -13.52 -25.78
CA PRO A 143 4.98 -13.98 -26.91
C PRO A 143 4.67 -15.48 -26.80
N GLY A 144 3.38 -15.83 -26.72
CA GLY A 144 2.92 -17.22 -26.66
C GLY A 144 2.64 -17.76 -25.25
N ASP A 145 2.95 -17.01 -24.19
CA ASP A 145 2.53 -17.39 -22.84
C ASP A 145 1.02 -17.25 -22.68
N SER A 146 0.37 -18.30 -22.16
CA SER A 146 -1.04 -18.23 -21.76
C SER A 146 -1.16 -17.31 -20.54
N ALA A 147 -1.69 -16.11 -20.76
CA ALA A 147 -1.84 -15.01 -19.81
C ALA A 147 -2.09 -15.44 -18.34
N ALA A 148 -1.36 -14.84 -17.39
CA ALA A 148 -1.65 -14.68 -15.94
C ALA A 148 -0.44 -14.67 -15.01
N THR A 149 0.75 -15.03 -15.45
CA THR A 149 1.87 -15.34 -14.54
C THR A 149 2.95 -14.26 -14.52
N ASN A 150 2.62 -13.03 -14.94
CA ASN A 150 3.54 -11.91 -14.93
C ASN A 150 2.87 -10.62 -14.45
N MET A 151 3.69 -9.67 -14.00
CA MET A 151 3.26 -8.40 -13.42
C MET A 151 2.51 -7.51 -14.44
N GLU A 152 2.94 -7.54 -15.71
CA GLU A 152 2.29 -6.83 -16.82
C GLU A 152 0.82 -7.24 -16.98
N ASP A 153 0.54 -8.53 -17.08
CA ASP A 153 -0.82 -9.06 -17.15
C ASP A 153 -1.65 -8.72 -15.92
N TYR A 154 -1.03 -8.79 -14.75
CA TYR A 154 -1.71 -8.55 -13.48
C TYR A 154 -2.15 -7.09 -13.38
N ILE A 155 -1.23 -6.16 -13.62
CA ILE A 155 -1.51 -4.73 -13.57
C ILE A 155 -2.49 -4.34 -14.68
N ASP A 156 -2.26 -4.78 -15.93
CA ASP A 156 -3.15 -4.46 -17.04
C ASP A 156 -4.58 -4.96 -16.78
N THR A 157 -4.73 -6.20 -16.28
CA THR A 157 -6.04 -6.80 -16.03
C THR A 157 -6.75 -6.16 -14.85
N CYS A 158 -6.10 -6.09 -13.68
CA CYS A 158 -6.75 -5.62 -12.45
C CYS A 158 -6.95 -4.11 -12.41
N SER A 159 -6.21 -3.35 -13.21
CA SER A 159 -6.41 -1.90 -13.37
C SER A 159 -7.29 -1.53 -14.56
N TYR A 160 -7.84 -2.50 -15.31
CA TYR A 160 -8.61 -2.24 -16.54
C TYR A 160 -7.81 -1.45 -17.59
N GLY A 161 -6.51 -1.70 -17.67
CA GLY A 161 -5.56 -1.01 -18.56
C GLY A 161 -5.23 0.43 -18.15
N LYS A 162 -5.69 0.89 -16.97
CA LYS A 162 -5.40 2.24 -16.45
C LYS A 162 -3.98 2.38 -15.97
N ARG A 163 -3.35 1.29 -15.54
CA ARG A 163 -1.93 1.23 -15.19
C ARG A 163 -1.27 0.25 -16.14
N GLN A 164 -0.04 0.54 -16.50
CA GLN A 164 0.70 -0.24 -17.46
C GLN A 164 2.07 -0.53 -16.89
N TRP A 165 2.43 -1.81 -16.88
CA TRP A 165 3.77 -2.27 -16.54
C TRP A 165 4.41 -2.79 -17.81
N ARG A 166 5.20 -1.93 -18.48
CA ARG A 166 5.74 -2.25 -19.81
C ARG A 166 7.24 -2.49 -19.73
N PRO A 167 7.77 -3.36 -20.62
CA PRO A 167 9.21 -3.50 -20.79
C PRO A 167 9.90 -2.15 -20.93
N ASP A 168 9.35 -1.20 -21.68
CA ASP A 168 9.98 0.10 -21.95
C ASP A 168 10.15 1.03 -20.74
N ASP A 169 9.40 0.82 -19.65
CA ASP A 169 9.50 1.63 -18.42
C ASP A 169 10.15 0.88 -17.27
N THR A 170 10.57 -0.37 -17.54
CA THR A 170 11.06 -1.25 -16.50
C THR A 170 12.37 -1.90 -16.91
N ALA A 171 13.26 -2.12 -15.95
CA ALA A 171 14.52 -2.81 -16.21
C ALA A 171 14.85 -3.77 -15.07
N VAL A 172 15.52 -4.86 -15.43
CA VAL A 172 16.06 -5.82 -14.48
C VAL A 172 17.58 -5.65 -14.44
N VAL A 173 18.12 -5.46 -13.25
CA VAL A 173 19.53 -5.22 -13.00
C VAL A 173 20.07 -6.36 -12.13
N GLY A 174 21.01 -7.13 -12.65
CA GLY A 174 21.76 -8.08 -11.84
C GLY A 174 22.39 -9.24 -12.61
N PRO A 175 23.00 -10.20 -11.91
CA PRO A 175 23.16 -10.23 -10.44
C PRO A 175 23.98 -9.05 -9.91
N VAL A 176 23.49 -8.37 -8.86
CA VAL A 176 24.17 -7.27 -8.18
C VAL A 176 25.00 -7.87 -7.05
N ARG A 177 26.30 -8.09 -7.30
CA ARG A 177 27.22 -8.65 -6.30
C ARG A 177 27.51 -7.64 -5.19
N MET A 178 26.87 -7.84 -4.05
CA MET A 178 26.91 -6.97 -2.88
C MET A 178 28.16 -7.26 -2.03
N PRO A 179 29.03 -6.28 -1.76
CA PRO A 179 30.19 -6.50 -0.89
C PRO A 179 29.73 -6.69 0.56
N CYS A 180 30.48 -7.53 1.26
CA CYS A 180 30.15 -7.95 2.64
C CYS A 180 30.76 -7.05 3.69
N THR A 181 31.68 -6.20 3.25
CA THR A 181 32.33 -5.19 4.05
C THR A 181 31.81 -3.81 3.63
N GLY A 182 31.21 -3.10 4.59
CA GLY A 182 30.70 -1.74 4.41
C GLY A 182 31.79 -0.69 4.55
N ALA A 183 32.69 -0.60 3.56
CA ALA A 183 33.44 0.63 3.32
C ALA A 183 32.99 1.16 1.96
N LEU A 184 32.14 2.19 1.98
CA LEU A 184 31.82 2.99 0.80
C LEU A 184 33.14 3.40 0.15
N SER A 185 33.33 3.06 -1.13
CA SER A 185 34.54 3.45 -1.84
C SER A 185 34.65 4.98 -1.86
N SER A 186 35.87 5.50 -1.70
CA SER A 186 36.13 6.94 -1.71
C SER A 186 35.71 7.62 -3.03
N ALA A 187 35.58 6.87 -4.12
CA ALA A 187 35.07 7.37 -5.40
C ALA A 187 33.60 7.85 -5.33
N ALA A 188 32.82 7.35 -4.36
CA ALA A 188 31.43 7.77 -4.11
C ALA A 188 31.30 9.15 -3.43
N ARG A 189 32.42 9.80 -3.05
CA ARG A 189 32.41 11.17 -2.51
C ARG A 189 32.36 12.26 -3.58
N ASP A 190 32.81 11.95 -4.81
CA ASP A 190 33.11 12.99 -5.81
C ASP A 190 32.03 13.16 -6.89
N HIS A 191 31.01 12.30 -6.94
CA HIS A 191 29.95 12.33 -7.99
C HIS A 191 28.57 12.83 -7.52
N TRP A 192 28.48 13.43 -6.34
CA TRP A 192 27.24 14.07 -5.88
C TRP A 192 27.06 15.45 -6.54
N PRO A 193 25.89 15.80 -7.11
CA PRO A 193 25.65 17.16 -7.61
C PRO A 193 25.73 18.16 -6.44
N PRO A 194 26.44 19.30 -6.59
CA PRO A 194 26.79 20.17 -5.47
C PRO A 194 25.55 20.93 -4.95
N HIS A 195 24.80 20.31 -4.04
CA HIS A 195 23.76 20.98 -3.26
C HIS A 195 24.02 20.98 -1.75
N VAL A 196 25.18 20.52 -1.30
CA VAL A 196 25.63 20.71 0.07
C VAL A 196 27.02 21.32 0.03
N THR A 197 27.12 22.60 0.44
CA THR A 197 28.38 23.33 0.48
C THR A 197 29.35 22.63 1.43
N ALA A 198 30.64 22.68 1.10
CA ALA A 198 31.75 22.04 1.83
C ALA A 198 31.82 22.38 3.34
N ALA A 199 31.05 23.36 3.82
CA ALA A 199 30.91 23.70 5.23
C ALA A 199 30.16 22.63 6.06
N ALA A 200 29.31 21.78 5.45
CA ALA A 200 28.56 20.75 6.19
C ALA A 200 29.40 19.51 6.56
N ASN A 201 30.57 19.32 5.95
CA ASN A 201 31.48 18.22 6.28
C ASN A 201 32.35 18.49 7.51
N ALA A 202 32.38 19.71 8.03
CA ALA A 202 33.20 20.08 9.20
C ALA A 202 32.46 19.92 10.54
N THR A 203 31.12 19.82 10.53
CA THR A 203 30.28 19.82 11.75
C THR A 203 29.75 18.45 12.17
N TRP A 204 30.04 17.37 11.42
CA TRP A 204 29.83 15.98 11.89
C TRP A 204 31.03 15.43 12.69
N GLY A 205 31.81 16.32 13.31
CA GLY A 205 32.94 16.00 14.16
C GLY A 205 32.52 15.65 15.59
N GLY A 206 32.13 14.40 15.80
CA GLY A 206 31.94 13.83 17.15
C GLY A 206 32.48 12.41 17.32
N LEU A 207 32.58 11.65 16.23
CA LEU A 207 33.26 10.35 16.23
C LEU A 207 34.61 10.53 15.56
N SER A 208 35.69 10.30 16.30
CA SER A 208 37.03 10.24 15.71
C SER A 208 37.04 9.21 14.58
N ALA A 209 37.92 9.40 13.57
CA ALA A 209 38.08 8.40 12.52
C ALA A 209 38.35 7.01 13.11
N ALA A 210 39.09 6.95 14.23
CA ALA A 210 39.33 5.74 15.00
C ALA A 210 38.07 5.18 15.70
N ALA A 211 37.15 6.01 16.22
CA ALA A 211 35.90 5.56 16.83
C ALA A 211 34.87 5.07 15.78
N SER A 212 34.82 5.74 14.63
CA SER A 212 34.04 5.30 13.45
C SER A 212 34.59 4.02 12.83
N GLN A 213 35.89 3.77 13.00
CA GLN A 213 36.59 2.57 12.55
C GLN A 213 36.51 1.45 13.61
N ALA A 214 36.49 1.77 14.90
CA ALA A 214 36.30 0.83 16.02
C ALA A 214 34.87 0.27 16.09
N LEU A 215 33.84 1.07 15.80
CA LEU A 215 32.46 0.58 15.60
C LEU A 215 32.33 -0.36 14.38
N ARG A 216 33.28 -0.28 13.43
CA ARG A 216 33.39 -1.17 12.26
C ARG A 216 34.38 -2.32 12.44
N GLN A 217 35.14 -2.33 13.53
CA GLN A 217 36.24 -3.26 13.80
C GLN A 217 36.12 -3.89 15.18
N ASN A 218 34.90 -4.19 15.65
CA ASN A 218 34.79 -5.20 16.70
C ASN A 218 35.28 -6.52 16.07
N THR A 219 36.42 -7.03 16.51
CA THR A 219 37.09 -8.23 15.96
C THR A 219 36.31 -9.54 16.11
N THR A 220 35.08 -9.45 16.62
CA THR A 220 34.08 -10.53 16.68
C THR A 220 32.91 -10.37 15.70
N HIS A 221 32.76 -9.21 15.05
CA HIS A 221 31.73 -8.93 14.04
C HIS A 221 32.40 -8.26 12.81
N ALA A 222 32.58 -9.02 11.73
CA ALA A 222 33.30 -8.67 10.51
C ALA A 222 32.53 -7.74 9.55
N GLY A 223 31.30 -7.32 9.87
CA GLY A 223 30.54 -6.37 9.08
C GLY A 223 29.23 -5.95 9.74
N TRP A 224 28.52 -4.97 9.16
CA TRP A 224 27.19 -4.54 9.61
C TRP A 224 26.16 -5.68 9.57
N TRP A 225 26.47 -6.74 8.80
CA TRP A 225 25.73 -7.98 8.65
C TRP A 225 25.81 -8.91 9.86
N ASP A 226 26.90 -8.88 10.64
CA ASP A 226 27.12 -9.80 11.77
C ASP A 226 26.31 -9.43 13.03
N LEU A 227 25.59 -8.31 13.01
CA LEU A 227 24.72 -7.84 14.09
C LEU A 227 23.23 -7.94 13.72
N ALA A 228 22.90 -8.28 12.47
CA ALA A 228 21.54 -8.32 11.99
C ALA A 228 20.99 -9.75 12.08
N GLN A 229 20.55 -10.15 13.28
CA GLN A 229 19.56 -11.25 13.38
C GLN A 229 18.22 -10.88 12.71
N TRP A 230 18.05 -9.60 12.36
CA TRP A 230 16.84 -8.99 11.82
C TRP A 230 17.21 -8.01 10.71
N CYS A 231 16.39 -7.96 9.66
CA CYS A 231 16.52 -6.98 8.59
C CYS A 231 16.36 -5.56 9.14
N SER A 232 17.47 -4.88 9.42
CA SER A 232 17.42 -3.53 9.97
C SER A 232 17.17 -2.52 8.85
N ALA A 233 16.59 -1.35 9.16
CA ALA A 233 16.42 -0.34 8.10
C ALA A 233 17.78 0.23 7.62
N ALA A 234 18.87 0.09 8.39
CA ALA A 234 20.22 0.48 7.99
C ALA A 234 20.75 -0.44 6.89
N GLU A 235 20.49 -1.75 7.03
CA GLU A 235 20.79 -2.77 6.03
C GLU A 235 19.98 -2.53 4.75
N MET A 236 18.67 -2.31 4.87
CA MET A 236 17.82 -1.94 3.73
C MET A 236 18.32 -0.68 3.02
N PHE A 237 18.78 0.33 3.76
CA PHE A 237 19.34 1.54 3.18
C PHE A 237 20.67 1.29 2.45
N ALA A 238 21.55 0.46 3.01
CA ALA A 238 22.80 0.07 2.36
C ALA A 238 22.55 -0.71 1.06
N ILE A 239 21.59 -1.64 1.07
CA ILE A 239 21.12 -2.37 -0.12
C ILE A 239 20.66 -1.40 -1.20
N LYS A 240 19.73 -0.49 -0.86
CA LYS A 240 19.21 0.51 -1.80
C LYS A 240 20.34 1.30 -2.45
N ARG A 241 21.22 1.85 -1.62
CA ARG A 241 22.31 2.71 -2.07
C ARG A 241 23.26 1.96 -3.01
N PHE A 242 23.73 0.78 -2.61
CA PHE A 242 24.68 0.03 -3.42
C PHE A 242 24.09 -0.40 -4.76
N ALA A 243 22.86 -0.91 -4.76
CA ALA A 243 22.18 -1.35 -5.98
C ALA A 243 21.95 -0.17 -6.96
N GLU A 244 21.59 1.01 -6.45
CA GLU A 244 21.47 2.22 -7.25
C GLU A 244 22.82 2.70 -7.80
N GLU A 245 23.88 2.73 -6.96
CA GLU A 245 25.24 3.06 -7.40
C GLU A 245 25.74 2.08 -8.48
N PHE A 246 25.48 0.78 -8.32
CA PHE A 246 25.81 -0.24 -9.31
C PHE A 246 25.12 0.05 -10.65
N ALA A 247 23.80 0.28 -10.64
CA ALA A 247 23.07 0.61 -11.87
C ALA A 247 23.57 1.91 -12.54
N GLN A 248 23.91 2.93 -11.77
CA GLN A 248 24.53 4.16 -12.29
C GLN A 248 25.89 3.89 -12.92
N GLN A 249 26.71 3.03 -12.32
CA GLN A 249 28.00 2.61 -12.88
C GLN A 249 27.82 1.87 -14.21
N LEU A 250 26.84 0.97 -14.34
CA LEU A 250 26.57 0.32 -15.63
C LEU A 250 26.27 1.36 -16.72
N VAL A 251 25.45 2.37 -16.39
CA VAL A 251 25.08 3.42 -17.34
C VAL A 251 26.23 4.40 -17.63
N GLY A 252 27.14 4.63 -16.67
CA GLY A 252 28.26 5.56 -16.79
C GLY A 252 29.53 4.95 -17.40
N ALA A 253 29.78 3.65 -17.20
CA ALA A 253 30.94 2.95 -17.73
C ALA A 253 30.85 2.68 -19.24
N THR A 254 29.64 2.74 -19.80
CA THR A 254 29.41 2.44 -21.21
C THR A 254 29.46 3.73 -22.03
N ASP A 255 30.50 3.89 -22.85
CA ASP A 255 30.46 4.82 -24.00
C ASP A 255 29.18 4.50 -24.79
N PRO A 256 28.31 5.49 -25.12
CA PRO A 256 27.09 5.25 -25.89
C PRO A 256 27.32 4.54 -27.24
N ASN A 257 28.58 4.43 -27.71
CA ASN A 257 28.97 3.68 -28.91
C ASN A 257 29.70 2.35 -28.65
N ALA A 258 30.06 2.03 -27.40
CA ALA A 258 30.71 0.77 -27.05
C ALA A 258 29.66 -0.33 -26.81
N GLY A 259 29.68 -1.35 -27.67
CA GLY A 259 28.79 -2.49 -27.53
C GLY A 259 29.09 -3.33 -26.29
N SER A 260 28.03 -3.60 -25.51
CA SER A 260 27.83 -4.66 -24.51
C SER A 260 28.66 -4.65 -23.23
N LEU A 261 27.99 -5.08 -22.15
CA LEU A 261 28.36 -4.93 -20.75
C LEU A 261 28.70 -6.29 -20.10
N GLU A 262 29.49 -7.12 -20.79
CA GLU A 262 29.75 -8.51 -20.35
C GLU A 262 31.07 -8.69 -19.57
N ASP A 263 31.97 -7.71 -19.53
CA ASP A 263 33.33 -7.93 -18.98
C ASP A 263 33.61 -7.38 -17.57
N ALA A 264 32.62 -6.90 -16.82
CA ALA A 264 32.83 -6.56 -15.41
C ALA A 264 32.89 -7.81 -14.48
N GLY A 265 32.73 -9.03 -15.02
CA GLY A 265 32.60 -10.24 -14.21
C GLY A 265 32.91 -11.59 -14.89
N GLY A 266 33.87 -11.65 -15.84
CA GLY A 266 34.62 -12.88 -16.17
C GLY A 266 33.84 -14.17 -16.42
N SER A 267 32.75 -14.15 -17.21
CA SER A 267 32.02 -15.36 -17.61
C SER A 267 31.73 -15.33 -19.12
N THR A 268 32.18 -16.36 -19.84
CA THR A 268 32.22 -16.45 -21.31
C THR A 268 30.96 -17.00 -21.97
N ASN A 269 29.77 -16.83 -21.39
CA ASN A 269 28.53 -17.33 -21.99
C ASN A 269 27.46 -16.25 -22.16
N ALA A 270 27.34 -15.78 -23.41
CA ALA A 270 26.17 -15.30 -24.13
C ALA A 270 24.97 -14.80 -23.30
N ASN A 271 24.92 -13.50 -23.02
CA ASN A 271 23.70 -12.71 -23.08
C ASN A 271 24.05 -11.21 -23.19
N ARG A 272 24.33 -10.76 -24.44
CA ARG A 272 24.52 -9.35 -24.79
C ARG A 272 23.35 -8.55 -24.20
N THR A 273 23.65 -7.70 -23.23
CA THR A 273 22.75 -6.60 -22.87
C THR A 273 22.75 -5.66 -24.07
N ASP A 274 21.71 -5.75 -24.89
CA ASP A 274 21.55 -4.90 -26.07
C ASP A 274 21.62 -3.43 -25.64
N GLY A 275 22.24 -2.57 -26.44
CA GLY A 275 22.34 -1.13 -26.13
C GLY A 275 20.99 -0.46 -25.83
N ALA A 276 19.89 -1.08 -26.27
CA ALA A 276 18.52 -0.73 -25.91
C ALA A 276 18.22 -0.88 -24.41
N GLU A 277 18.67 -1.95 -23.74
CA GLU A 277 18.43 -2.17 -22.31
C GLU A 277 19.18 -1.14 -21.45
N LEU A 278 20.41 -0.78 -21.84
CA LEU A 278 21.16 0.27 -21.15
C LEU A 278 20.59 1.67 -21.40
N GLY A 279 20.13 1.93 -22.62
CA GLY A 279 19.39 3.16 -22.94
C GLY A 279 18.14 3.29 -22.08
N ARG A 280 17.41 2.19 -21.88
CA ARG A 280 16.24 2.12 -21.02
C ARG A 280 16.58 2.31 -19.55
N LEU A 281 17.59 1.62 -19.03
CA LEU A 281 18.06 1.79 -17.65
C LEU A 281 18.46 3.25 -17.39
N ARG A 282 19.21 3.88 -18.31
CA ARG A 282 19.56 5.30 -18.26
C ARG A 282 18.31 6.17 -18.18
N GLN A 283 17.32 5.93 -19.06
CA GLN A 283 16.07 6.67 -19.07
C GLN A 283 15.33 6.58 -17.72
N ILE A 284 15.24 5.39 -17.13
CA ILE A 284 14.57 5.17 -15.84
C ILE A 284 15.34 5.84 -14.70
N LEU A 285 16.68 5.73 -14.67
CA LEU A 285 17.51 6.36 -13.63
C LEU A 285 17.46 7.89 -13.68
N THR A 286 17.33 8.48 -14.87
CA THR A 286 17.20 9.94 -15.05
C THR A 286 15.76 10.46 -14.88
N TRP A 287 14.79 9.56 -14.63
CA TRP A 287 13.40 9.96 -14.46
C TRP A 287 13.21 10.79 -13.20
N SER A 288 12.53 11.93 -13.32
CA SER A 288 12.32 12.88 -12.23
C SER A 288 11.03 12.65 -11.43
N GLY A 289 10.11 11.82 -11.95
CA GLY A 289 8.89 11.43 -11.23
C GLY A 289 9.07 10.16 -10.39
N PRO A 290 8.00 9.69 -9.74
CA PRO A 290 8.05 8.47 -8.93
C PRO A 290 8.43 7.22 -9.75
N ARG A 291 9.40 6.46 -9.26
CA ARG A 291 9.79 5.13 -9.75
C ARG A 291 9.84 4.12 -8.61
N ARG A 292 9.60 2.84 -8.91
CA ARG A 292 9.69 1.74 -7.94
C ARG A 292 11.06 1.08 -8.04
N SER A 293 11.78 0.95 -6.94
CA SER A 293 12.99 0.13 -6.84
C SER A 293 12.65 -1.12 -6.06
N VAL A 294 12.61 -2.24 -6.75
CA VAL A 294 12.28 -3.56 -6.21
C VAL A 294 13.59 -4.31 -5.98
N PHE A 295 13.84 -4.75 -4.76
CA PHE A 295 15.04 -5.48 -4.35
C PHE A 295 14.67 -6.93 -4.10
N VAL A 296 15.12 -7.81 -5.00
CA VAL A 296 14.94 -9.26 -4.88
C VAL A 296 16.09 -9.82 -4.06
N LEU A 297 15.78 -10.26 -2.85
CA LEU A 297 16.76 -10.71 -1.86
C LEU A 297 17.06 -12.21 -2.02
N PRO A 298 18.32 -12.65 -1.86
CA PRO A 298 18.65 -14.08 -1.77
C PRO A 298 17.83 -14.79 -0.68
N PRO A 299 17.36 -16.04 -0.89
CA PRO A 299 16.52 -16.75 0.08
C PRO A 299 17.21 -16.99 1.43
N GLY A 300 18.54 -17.12 1.41
CA GLY A 300 19.37 -17.32 2.60
C GLY A 300 19.65 -16.05 3.39
N SER A 301 19.24 -14.87 2.90
CA SER A 301 19.46 -13.60 3.62
C SER A 301 18.54 -13.47 4.83
N ALA A 302 19.02 -12.85 5.91
CA ALA A 302 18.22 -12.59 7.11
C ALA A 302 16.94 -11.81 6.79
N CYS A 303 17.01 -10.87 5.86
CA CYS A 303 15.85 -10.13 5.36
C CYS A 303 14.82 -11.01 4.68
N ALA A 304 15.22 -11.88 3.75
CA ALA A 304 14.29 -12.79 3.08
C ALA A 304 13.63 -13.80 4.04
N GLN A 305 14.32 -14.18 5.11
CA GLN A 305 13.79 -15.11 6.11
C GLN A 305 12.81 -14.45 7.09
N ALA A 306 12.88 -13.12 7.26
CA ALA A 306 12.00 -12.39 8.18
C ALA A 306 10.59 -12.18 7.63
N TRP A 307 10.44 -12.04 6.32
CA TRP A 307 9.16 -11.76 5.66
C TRP A 307 9.17 -12.16 4.18
N ALA A 308 8.00 -12.42 3.61
CA ALA A 308 7.85 -12.69 2.18
C ALA A 308 8.11 -11.42 1.35
N GLY A 309 7.58 -10.27 1.79
CA GLY A 309 7.81 -8.97 1.19
C GLY A 309 7.71 -7.83 2.20
N LEU A 310 8.24 -6.68 1.80
CA LEU A 310 8.15 -5.43 2.53
C LEU A 310 8.21 -4.24 1.57
N ALA A 311 7.20 -3.38 1.61
CA ALA A 311 7.17 -2.16 0.83
C ALA A 311 7.01 -0.90 1.67
N GLN A 312 7.51 0.20 1.11
CA GLN A 312 7.16 1.52 1.61
C GLN A 312 5.68 1.81 1.31
N THR A 313 4.90 2.07 2.36
CA THR A 313 3.48 2.42 2.22
C THR A 313 3.31 3.87 1.76
N SER A 314 2.46 4.08 0.75
CA SER A 314 2.17 5.39 0.16
C SER A 314 3.46 6.14 -0.22
N CYS A 315 4.03 5.79 -1.36
CA CYS A 315 5.28 6.41 -1.78
C CYS A 315 5.08 7.89 -2.12
N ASN A 316 5.78 8.77 -1.38
CA ASN A 316 5.81 10.22 -1.62
C ASN A 316 7.15 10.71 -2.20
N GLY A 317 8.10 9.78 -2.42
CA GLY A 317 9.43 10.10 -2.91
C GLY A 317 9.55 9.81 -4.40
N VAL A 318 10.63 10.31 -5.00
CA VAL A 318 11.02 9.95 -6.38
C VAL A 318 11.30 8.45 -6.50
N THR A 319 11.75 7.80 -5.42
CA THR A 319 12.02 6.36 -5.39
C THR A 319 11.23 5.68 -4.30
N CYS A 320 10.43 4.68 -4.69
CA CYS A 320 9.61 3.84 -3.81
C CYS A 320 10.29 2.49 -3.64
N SER A 321 10.60 2.08 -2.42
CA SER A 321 11.29 0.80 -2.23
C SER A 321 10.33 -0.35 -1.95
N ILE A 322 10.59 -1.47 -2.62
CA ILE A 322 9.93 -2.75 -2.40
C ILE A 322 11.05 -3.77 -2.18
N PHE A 323 10.92 -4.64 -1.20
CA PHE A 323 11.80 -5.77 -1.00
C PHE A 323 10.98 -7.05 -1.05
N VAL A 324 11.50 -8.07 -1.72
CA VAL A 324 10.81 -9.36 -1.85
C VAL A 324 11.79 -10.51 -1.63
N ASN A 325 11.31 -11.57 -1.00
CA ASN A 325 12.05 -12.81 -0.89
C ASN A 325 12.21 -13.45 -2.27
N GLY A 326 13.46 -13.57 -2.72
CA GLY A 326 13.79 -14.14 -4.02
C GLY A 326 13.42 -15.61 -4.17
N GLY A 327 13.31 -16.37 -3.07
CA GLY A 327 12.87 -17.77 -3.09
C GLY A 327 11.40 -17.91 -3.52
N GLU A 328 10.53 -17.05 -2.99
CA GLU A 328 9.11 -16.99 -3.39
C GLU A 328 8.97 -16.58 -4.86
N MET A 329 9.77 -15.61 -5.29
CA MET A 329 9.81 -15.15 -6.67
C MET A 329 10.37 -16.25 -7.60
N ALA A 330 11.44 -16.94 -7.23
CA ALA A 330 12.06 -17.99 -8.04
C ALA A 330 11.14 -19.21 -8.20
N ALA A 331 10.43 -19.58 -7.13
CA ALA A 331 9.41 -20.62 -7.18
C ALA A 331 8.30 -20.28 -8.19
N ALA A 332 7.92 -19.00 -8.32
CA ALA A 332 6.98 -18.55 -9.34
C ALA A 332 7.54 -18.70 -10.76
N ALA A 333 8.81 -18.34 -10.98
CA ALA A 333 9.47 -18.42 -12.30
C ALA A 333 9.64 -19.86 -12.80
N GLY A 334 9.92 -20.81 -11.90
CA GLY A 334 10.18 -22.21 -12.23
C GLY A 334 8.94 -23.10 -12.33
N ALA A 335 7.90 -22.84 -11.51
CA ALA A 335 6.76 -23.75 -11.37
C ALA A 335 5.46 -23.26 -12.03
N GLY A 336 5.44 -22.07 -12.64
CA GLY A 336 4.20 -21.47 -13.14
C GLY A 336 3.21 -21.10 -12.03
N SER A 337 3.72 -20.95 -10.80
CA SER A 337 2.96 -20.46 -9.65
C SER A 337 2.76 -18.94 -9.76
N SER A 338 1.56 -18.45 -9.44
CA SER A 338 1.27 -17.02 -9.40
C SER A 338 1.74 -16.34 -8.10
N ASN A 339 2.23 -17.09 -7.10
CA ASN A 339 2.46 -16.55 -5.76
C ASN A 339 3.53 -15.47 -5.70
N GLY A 340 4.66 -15.64 -6.39
CA GLY A 340 5.71 -14.61 -6.45
C GLY A 340 5.21 -13.32 -7.12
N VAL A 341 4.46 -13.42 -8.21
CA VAL A 341 3.87 -12.24 -8.87
C VAL A 341 2.80 -11.60 -8.02
N ARG A 342 1.97 -12.39 -7.33
CA ARG A 342 0.98 -11.89 -6.36
C ARG A 342 1.64 -11.15 -5.21
N LEU A 343 2.72 -11.70 -4.64
CA LEU A 343 3.53 -11.06 -3.62
C LEU A 343 4.09 -9.72 -4.14
N LEU A 344 4.71 -9.73 -5.33
CA LEU A 344 5.24 -8.50 -5.91
C LEU A 344 4.14 -7.46 -6.14
N LEU A 345 2.95 -7.88 -6.59
CA LEU A 345 1.82 -6.98 -6.73
C LEU A 345 1.34 -6.45 -5.38
N HIS A 346 1.20 -7.29 -4.36
CA HIS A 346 0.83 -6.89 -3.00
C HIS A 346 1.75 -5.76 -2.51
N GLU A 347 3.06 -5.97 -2.62
CA GLU A 347 4.04 -4.97 -2.24
C GLU A 347 4.02 -3.72 -3.13
N HIS A 348 3.79 -3.88 -4.44
CA HIS A 348 3.61 -2.74 -5.36
C HIS A 348 2.42 -1.89 -4.97
N LEU A 349 1.32 -2.51 -4.57
CA LEU A 349 0.09 -1.84 -4.17
C LEU A 349 0.25 -1.05 -2.88
N HIS A 350 1.06 -1.51 -1.92
CA HIS A 350 1.47 -0.68 -0.79
C HIS A 350 2.14 0.63 -1.24
N THR A 351 3.03 0.59 -2.23
CA THR A 351 3.66 1.82 -2.77
C THR A 351 2.66 2.74 -3.44
N ALA A 352 1.58 2.18 -3.99
CA ALA A 352 0.46 2.92 -4.57
C ALA A 352 -0.58 3.37 -3.53
N GLY A 353 -0.35 3.08 -2.24
CA GLY A 353 -1.19 3.52 -1.14
C GLY A 353 -2.33 2.55 -0.77
N ALA A 354 -2.38 1.35 -1.33
CA ALA A 354 -3.32 0.31 -0.89
C ALA A 354 -3.05 -0.10 0.56
N LEU A 355 -4.12 -0.54 1.22
CA LEU A 355 -4.10 -1.00 2.62
C LEU A 355 -4.38 -2.50 2.67
N HIS A 356 -3.94 -3.14 3.74
CA HIS A 356 -4.34 -4.52 4.00
C HIS A 356 -5.86 -4.65 4.03
N ALA A 357 -6.35 -5.74 3.45
CA ALA A 357 -7.75 -6.10 3.46
C ALA A 357 -7.97 -7.18 4.53
N ASN A 358 -8.65 -6.79 5.59
CA ASN A 358 -8.92 -7.61 6.76
C ASN A 358 -10.21 -8.41 6.60
N ARG A 359 -10.36 -9.42 7.44
CA ARG A 359 -11.61 -10.15 7.61
C ARG A 359 -11.97 -10.21 9.08
N GLY A 360 -12.92 -9.38 9.50
CA GLY A 360 -13.23 -9.18 10.91
C GLY A 360 -12.00 -8.67 11.67
N VAL A 361 -11.51 -9.44 12.64
CA VAL A 361 -10.32 -9.09 13.43
C VAL A 361 -9.01 -9.64 12.84
N VAL A 362 -9.08 -10.39 11.74
CA VAL A 362 -7.89 -10.97 11.10
C VAL A 362 -7.28 -9.96 10.14
N LEU A 363 -6.13 -9.41 10.54
CA LEU A 363 -5.31 -8.53 9.71
C LEU A 363 -4.90 -9.27 8.43
N ALA A 364 -5.07 -8.64 7.27
CA ALA A 364 -4.82 -9.25 5.97
C ALA A 364 -5.54 -10.61 5.80
N GLY A 365 -6.73 -10.76 6.37
CA GLY A 365 -7.52 -12.00 6.33
C GLY A 365 -8.51 -12.10 5.17
N ASP A 366 -8.63 -11.07 4.33
CA ASP A 366 -9.57 -11.06 3.21
C ASP A 366 -9.06 -11.92 2.04
N GLU A 367 -9.68 -13.06 1.81
CA GLU A 367 -9.33 -13.97 0.71
C GLU A 367 -9.78 -13.46 -0.67
N THR A 368 -10.51 -12.34 -0.72
CA THR A 368 -11.05 -11.73 -1.94
C THR A 368 -10.21 -10.58 -2.47
N ASP A 369 -9.16 -10.20 -1.74
CA ASP A 369 -8.26 -9.10 -2.08
C ASP A 369 -6.81 -9.61 -2.11
N VAL A 370 -6.04 -9.17 -3.11
CA VAL A 370 -4.58 -9.38 -3.15
C VAL A 370 -3.87 -8.72 -1.95
N MET A 371 -4.48 -7.72 -1.31
CA MET A 371 -4.02 -7.09 -0.08
C MET A 371 -4.47 -7.82 1.20
N GLY A 372 -5.23 -8.92 1.07
CA GLY A 372 -5.66 -9.73 2.21
C GLY A 372 -4.85 -11.01 2.33
N ALA A 373 -5.51 -12.17 2.33
CA ALA A 373 -4.91 -13.47 2.64
C ALA A 373 -4.10 -14.05 1.45
N CYS A 374 -3.25 -13.21 0.86
CA CYS A 374 -2.63 -13.41 -0.43
C CYS A 374 -1.61 -14.56 -0.46
N LEU A 375 -1.02 -14.92 0.69
CA LEU A 375 0.19 -15.75 0.74
C LEU A 375 0.20 -16.84 1.82
N VAL A 376 -0.90 -17.04 2.55
CA VAL A 376 -0.91 -18.02 3.65
C VAL A 376 -1.11 -19.45 3.11
N SER A 377 -0.08 -19.97 2.45
CA SER A 377 0.07 -21.42 2.24
C SER A 377 0.87 -22.10 3.35
N GLY A 378 1.33 -21.35 4.38
CA GLY A 378 2.18 -21.87 5.45
C GLY A 378 1.79 -21.55 6.90
N SER A 379 1.07 -20.47 7.20
CA SER A 379 0.58 -20.17 8.58
C SER A 379 -0.88 -20.61 8.77
N SER A 380 -1.12 -21.90 8.59
CA SER A 380 -2.37 -22.55 8.98
C SER A 380 -2.50 -22.56 10.52
N SER A 381 -3.04 -21.49 11.09
CA SER A 381 -3.79 -21.59 12.35
C SER A 381 -5.31 -21.57 12.10
N SER A 382 -5.76 -21.18 10.90
CA SER A 382 -7.09 -21.49 10.40
C SER A 382 -6.95 -22.52 9.27
N GLY A 383 -7.27 -23.78 9.56
CA GLY A 383 -7.17 -24.91 8.63
C GLY A 383 -8.18 -24.87 7.48
N ASN A 384 -8.41 -23.69 6.91
CA ASN A 384 -9.40 -23.45 5.86
C ASN A 384 -8.80 -22.64 4.70
N SER A 385 -7.50 -22.82 4.42
CA SER A 385 -6.85 -22.28 3.23
C SER A 385 -7.31 -23.06 1.99
N GLY A 386 -8.53 -22.76 1.55
CA GLY A 386 -8.93 -23.01 0.17
C GLY A 386 -7.93 -22.28 -0.70
N SER A 387 -6.94 -23.03 -1.23
CA SER A 387 -5.86 -22.52 -2.06
C SER A 387 -6.45 -21.54 -3.07
N SER A 388 -6.08 -20.27 -2.97
CA SER A 388 -6.39 -19.29 -4.01
C SER A 388 -5.84 -19.86 -5.31
N SER A 389 -6.74 -20.37 -6.15
CA SER A 389 -6.40 -21.08 -7.38
C SER A 389 -5.39 -20.30 -8.20
N ALA A 390 -4.56 -20.96 -9.01
CA ALA A 390 -3.39 -20.39 -9.73
C ALA A 390 -3.66 -19.24 -10.75
N GLY A 391 -4.79 -18.52 -10.63
CA GLY A 391 -5.16 -17.35 -11.42
C GLY A 391 -4.82 -16.01 -10.77
N LEU A 392 -5.39 -14.92 -11.29
CA LEU A 392 -5.21 -13.56 -10.76
C LEU A 392 -6.26 -13.26 -9.68
N LEU A 393 -5.84 -12.65 -8.58
CA LEU A 393 -6.75 -12.09 -7.57
C LEU A 393 -6.64 -10.57 -7.61
N CYS A 394 -7.69 -9.86 -8.03
CA CYS A 394 -7.63 -8.40 -8.14
C CYS A 394 -8.01 -7.72 -6.81
N PRO A 395 -7.59 -6.45 -6.59
CA PRO A 395 -7.93 -5.72 -5.38
C PRO A 395 -9.45 -5.69 -5.11
N ALA A 396 -9.86 -5.67 -3.84
CA ALA A 396 -11.25 -5.45 -3.47
C ALA A 396 -11.70 -4.05 -3.87
N ALA A 397 -13.02 -3.84 -3.93
CA ALA A 397 -13.62 -2.56 -4.29
C ALA A 397 -13.00 -1.34 -3.57
N PRO A 398 -12.79 -1.34 -2.24
CA PRO A 398 -12.17 -0.19 -1.57
C PRO A 398 -10.73 0.08 -2.01
N ASN A 399 -9.89 -0.96 -2.17
CA ASN A 399 -8.53 -0.77 -2.67
C ASN A 399 -8.54 -0.33 -4.14
N ALA A 400 -9.37 -0.94 -4.99
CA ALA A 400 -9.51 -0.55 -6.39
C ALA A 400 -10.01 0.90 -6.54
N TYR A 401 -10.96 1.33 -5.70
CA TYR A 401 -11.42 2.73 -5.63
C TYR A 401 -10.30 3.66 -5.18
N ARG A 402 -9.57 3.29 -4.11
CA ARG A 402 -8.47 4.08 -3.55
C ARG A 402 -7.33 4.28 -4.54
N LEU A 403 -7.02 3.25 -5.33
CA LEU A 403 -6.01 3.28 -6.37
C LEU A 403 -6.46 4.03 -7.64
N GLY A 404 -7.74 4.43 -7.73
CA GLY A 404 -8.33 4.98 -8.95
C GLY A 404 -8.51 3.94 -10.07
N TRP A 405 -8.40 2.65 -9.74
CA TRP A 405 -8.53 1.55 -10.70
C TRP A 405 -9.98 1.20 -10.99
N ALA A 406 -10.90 1.49 -10.08
CA ALA A 406 -12.33 1.34 -10.28
C ALA A 406 -13.08 2.55 -9.73
N THR A 407 -14.30 2.76 -10.19
CA THR A 407 -15.16 3.87 -9.77
C THR A 407 -16.51 3.38 -9.28
N PRO A 408 -17.25 4.21 -8.55
CA PRO A 408 -18.66 3.94 -8.29
C PRO A 408 -19.46 3.97 -9.61
N LEU A 409 -20.67 3.41 -9.60
CA LEU A 409 -21.57 3.38 -10.75
C LEU A 409 -21.82 4.78 -11.34
N ASN A 410 -21.57 4.93 -12.64
CA ASN A 410 -21.72 6.20 -13.34
C ASN A 410 -23.15 6.46 -13.83
N THR A 411 -23.83 5.49 -14.44
CA THR A 411 -25.26 5.53 -14.77
C THR A 411 -25.73 4.10 -15.05
N PRO A 412 -26.85 3.63 -14.46
CA PRO A 412 -27.41 2.32 -14.77
C PRO A 412 -27.70 2.18 -16.28
N GLY A 413 -27.20 1.11 -16.90
CA GLY A 413 -27.51 0.80 -18.31
C GLY A 413 -26.82 1.65 -19.37
N THR A 414 -25.94 2.60 -19.03
CA THR A 414 -25.11 3.26 -20.04
C THR A 414 -23.95 2.37 -20.48
N PRO A 415 -23.58 2.36 -21.78
CA PRO A 415 -22.39 1.67 -22.28
C PRO A 415 -21.11 2.16 -21.57
N ARG A 416 -20.04 1.37 -21.69
CA ARG A 416 -18.74 1.72 -21.11
C ARG A 416 -18.29 3.12 -21.58
N PHE A 417 -17.75 3.90 -20.64
CA PHE A 417 -16.94 5.11 -20.84
C PHE A 417 -17.63 6.36 -21.43
N THR A 418 -18.25 7.17 -20.56
CA THR A 418 -18.43 8.62 -20.82
C THR A 418 -17.45 9.42 -19.95
N PRO A 419 -16.52 10.22 -20.51
CA PRO A 419 -15.66 11.13 -19.74
C PRO A 419 -16.52 12.16 -18.96
N GLY A 420 -16.22 12.38 -17.67
CA GLY A 420 -16.93 13.35 -16.82
C GLY A 420 -17.91 12.77 -15.80
N ASP A 421 -18.25 11.48 -15.90
CA ASP A 421 -19.04 10.81 -14.87
C ASP A 421 -18.12 10.33 -13.73
N TYR A 422 -18.40 10.80 -12.50
CA TYR A 422 -17.63 10.56 -11.27
C TYR A 422 -18.37 9.60 -10.31
N GLY A 423 -19.09 8.63 -10.85
CA GLY A 423 -19.85 7.67 -10.07
C GLY A 423 -21.12 8.26 -9.48
N SER A 424 -21.82 9.16 -10.20
CA SER A 424 -22.98 9.90 -9.71
C SER A 424 -24.15 9.05 -9.21
N TRP A 425 -24.20 7.76 -9.59
CA TRP A 425 -25.22 6.80 -9.15
C TRP A 425 -24.72 5.80 -8.11
N GLY A 426 -23.41 5.64 -8.00
CA GLY A 426 -22.79 4.71 -7.07
C GLY A 426 -22.20 5.37 -5.83
N ASN A 427 -21.91 6.67 -5.86
CA ASN A 427 -21.38 7.41 -4.71
C ASN A 427 -22.54 8.01 -3.90
N LEU A 428 -23.11 7.18 -3.03
CA LEU A 428 -24.32 7.47 -2.30
C LEU A 428 -24.01 8.05 -0.92
N THR A 429 -24.70 9.11 -0.58
CA THR A 429 -24.58 9.84 0.68
C THR A 429 -25.93 9.91 1.38
N ALA A 430 -25.96 10.42 2.62
CA ALA A 430 -27.20 10.57 3.37
C ALA A 430 -28.25 11.35 2.55
N GLY A 431 -27.80 12.40 1.83
CA GLY A 431 -28.63 13.24 0.97
C GLY A 431 -29.29 12.52 -0.21
N ASN A 432 -28.77 11.37 -0.67
CA ASN A 432 -29.44 10.57 -1.70
C ASN A 432 -30.72 9.88 -1.19
N PHE A 433 -30.86 9.77 0.14
CA PHE A 433 -32.00 9.18 0.82
C PHE A 433 -32.81 10.23 1.60
N SER A 434 -32.36 11.48 1.59
CA SER A 434 -33.03 12.59 2.28
C SER A 434 -34.02 13.25 1.33
N GLY A 435 -35.30 13.03 1.57
CA GLY A 435 -36.39 13.68 0.84
C GLY A 435 -37.60 12.76 0.67
N THR A 436 -38.79 13.32 0.83
CA THR A 436 -40.01 12.64 0.41
C THR A 436 -40.06 12.58 -1.12
N PRO A 437 -40.43 11.43 -1.72
CA PRO A 437 -41.17 10.35 -1.09
C PRO A 437 -40.38 9.05 -0.84
N SER A 438 -39.04 9.03 -0.79
CA SER A 438 -38.33 7.74 -0.70
C SER A 438 -36.98 7.80 0.00
N ASN A 439 -36.85 7.03 1.08
CA ASN A 439 -35.58 6.64 1.69
C ASN A 439 -34.97 5.40 1.03
N GLU A 440 -35.44 5.09 -0.18
CA GLU A 440 -35.20 3.86 -0.90
C GLU A 440 -34.74 4.13 -2.33
N ILE A 441 -33.77 3.36 -2.80
CA ILE A 441 -33.27 3.37 -4.18
C ILE A 441 -33.43 1.96 -4.76
N ARG A 442 -34.26 1.85 -5.80
CA ARG A 442 -34.56 0.58 -6.49
C ARG A 442 -33.78 0.45 -7.80
N GLY A 443 -33.54 -0.79 -8.22
CA GLY A 443 -33.04 -1.09 -9.56
C GLY A 443 -31.58 -0.74 -9.81
N LEU A 444 -30.75 -0.65 -8.76
CA LEU A 444 -29.32 -0.41 -8.94
C LEU A 444 -28.65 -1.69 -9.41
N VAL A 445 -28.13 -1.66 -10.64
CA VAL A 445 -27.42 -2.79 -11.24
C VAL A 445 -25.92 -2.61 -11.07
N ILE A 446 -25.29 -3.47 -10.28
CA ILE A 446 -23.85 -3.53 -10.04
C ILE A 446 -23.25 -4.59 -10.99
N PRO A 447 -22.42 -4.18 -11.97
CA PRO A 447 -21.70 -5.11 -12.82
C PRO A 447 -20.72 -5.98 -12.02
N ALA A 448 -20.50 -7.21 -12.47
CA ALA A 448 -19.41 -8.04 -11.97
C ALA A 448 -18.07 -7.33 -12.23
N ALA A 449 -17.19 -7.31 -11.24
CA ALA A 449 -15.98 -6.49 -11.28
C ALA A 449 -15.12 -6.74 -12.53
N GLY A 450 -14.98 -7.99 -12.97
CA GLY A 450 -14.22 -8.33 -14.17
C GLY A 450 -14.82 -7.84 -15.50
N THR A 451 -16.02 -7.26 -15.51
CA THR A 451 -16.73 -6.84 -16.73
C THR A 451 -16.65 -5.34 -17.01
N ARG A 452 -16.49 -4.51 -15.96
CA ARG A 452 -16.53 -3.04 -16.03
C ARG A 452 -15.70 -2.45 -14.89
N ASP A 453 -15.17 -1.24 -15.08
CA ASP A 453 -14.41 -0.53 -14.05
C ASP A 453 -15.28 0.38 -13.17
N ASP A 454 -16.55 0.60 -13.53
CA ASP A 454 -17.58 1.22 -12.70
C ASP A 454 -18.50 0.15 -12.08
N ASN A 455 -17.98 -0.55 -11.08
CA ASN A 455 -18.50 -1.85 -10.64
C ASN A 455 -18.81 -1.94 -9.14
N MET A 456 -19.03 -0.79 -8.49
CA MET A 456 -19.31 -0.74 -7.07
C MET A 456 -20.28 0.38 -6.70
N LEU A 457 -20.87 0.23 -5.52
CA LEU A 457 -21.48 1.32 -4.77
C LEU A 457 -20.56 1.70 -3.61
N VAL A 458 -20.49 2.99 -3.31
CA VAL A 458 -19.80 3.57 -2.17
C VAL A 458 -20.85 4.34 -1.38
N VAL A 459 -21.18 3.87 -0.18
CA VAL A 459 -22.26 4.43 0.65
C VAL A 459 -21.66 5.06 1.91
N ASN A 460 -21.81 6.38 2.04
CA ASN A 460 -21.38 7.14 3.22
C ASN A 460 -22.56 7.94 3.78
N LEU A 461 -23.27 7.36 4.75
CA LEU A 461 -24.38 8.00 5.46
C LEU A 461 -23.93 9.08 6.45
N GLY A 462 -22.62 9.19 6.69
CA GLY A 462 -22.03 10.22 7.54
C GLY A 462 -21.85 11.55 6.83
N THR A 463 -22.17 11.68 5.54
CA THR A 463 -22.06 12.95 4.80
C THR A 463 -23.34 13.26 4.03
N MET A 464 -23.71 14.53 3.88
CA MET A 464 -24.89 14.92 3.08
C MET A 464 -24.63 14.80 1.59
N SER A 465 -23.41 15.11 1.16
CA SER A 465 -22.96 15.13 -0.24
C SER A 465 -21.52 14.62 -0.33
N PRO A 466 -21.08 14.08 -1.48
CA PRO A 466 -19.69 13.66 -1.66
C PRO A 466 -18.70 14.84 -1.68
N LEU A 467 -19.19 16.09 -1.73
CA LEU A 467 -18.35 17.28 -1.82
C LEU A 467 -17.52 17.53 -0.53
N PRO A 468 -16.28 18.06 -0.64
CA PRO A 468 -15.38 18.25 0.51
C PRO A 468 -15.95 19.07 1.67
N ASN A 469 -16.83 20.04 1.39
CA ASN A 469 -17.40 20.95 2.39
C ASN A 469 -18.82 20.57 2.84
N SER A 470 -19.26 19.36 2.49
CA SER A 470 -20.52 18.79 2.96
C SER A 470 -20.56 18.65 4.49
N ALA A 471 -21.73 18.81 5.10
CA ALA A 471 -21.96 18.46 6.50
C ALA A 471 -21.62 16.98 6.74
N ARG A 472 -20.90 16.69 7.83
CA ARG A 472 -20.33 15.37 8.11
C ARG A 472 -20.41 14.98 9.58
N ILE A 473 -20.62 13.70 9.84
CA ILE A 473 -20.43 13.03 11.13
C ILE A 473 -19.51 11.81 10.95
N PRO A 474 -18.84 11.34 12.01
CA PRO A 474 -18.12 10.07 11.97
C PRO A 474 -19.09 8.92 11.66
N ALA A 475 -18.92 8.28 10.51
CA ALA A 475 -19.65 7.08 10.13
C ALA A 475 -18.77 6.18 9.25
N PRO A 476 -18.97 4.86 9.28
CA PRO A 476 -18.31 3.95 8.33
C PRO A 476 -18.75 4.26 6.90
N THR A 477 -17.86 3.98 5.96
CA THR A 477 -18.21 3.95 4.54
C THR A 477 -18.22 2.52 4.05
N TYR A 478 -19.28 2.15 3.35
CA TYR A 478 -19.48 0.82 2.81
C TYR A 478 -19.17 0.78 1.32
N PHE A 479 -18.42 -0.23 0.90
CA PHE A 479 -18.14 -0.52 -0.49
C PHE A 479 -18.85 -1.82 -0.84
N ILE A 480 -19.81 -1.75 -1.76
CA ILE A 480 -20.64 -2.89 -2.16
C ILE A 480 -20.25 -3.24 -3.60
N SER A 481 -19.81 -4.47 -3.82
CA SER A 481 -19.36 -4.92 -5.13
C SER A 481 -19.82 -6.34 -5.43
N TYR A 482 -19.87 -6.67 -6.72
CA TYR A 482 -20.23 -8.00 -7.19
C TYR A 482 -19.02 -8.66 -7.83
N ARG A 483 -18.63 -9.85 -7.36
CA ARG A 483 -17.44 -10.56 -7.84
C ARG A 483 -17.87 -11.88 -8.46
N VAL A 484 -17.34 -12.16 -9.64
CA VAL A 484 -17.54 -13.42 -10.36
C VAL A 484 -16.17 -13.92 -10.78
N ARG A 485 -15.84 -15.16 -10.39
CA ARG A 485 -14.57 -15.77 -10.73
C ARG A 485 -14.52 -15.99 -12.25
N ASN A 486 -13.47 -15.49 -12.89
CA ASN A 486 -13.27 -15.72 -14.32
C ASN A 486 -12.68 -17.11 -14.56
N GLY A 487 -13.34 -17.93 -15.36
CA GLY A 487 -12.86 -19.28 -15.72
C GLY A 487 -11.61 -19.27 -16.62
N THR A 488 -11.28 -18.12 -17.23
CA THR A 488 -10.09 -17.97 -18.07
C THR A 488 -8.88 -17.63 -17.21
N ARG A 489 -7.82 -18.43 -17.28
CA ARG A 489 -6.53 -18.11 -16.64
C ARG A 489 -6.07 -16.72 -17.09
N GLY A 490 -5.78 -15.84 -16.14
CA GLY A 490 -5.34 -14.47 -16.43
C GLY A 490 -6.47 -13.48 -16.62
N GLY A 491 -7.72 -13.96 -16.60
CA GLY A 491 -8.86 -13.10 -16.44
C GLY A 491 -8.91 -12.49 -15.04
N PHE A 492 -9.58 -11.34 -14.95
CA PHE A 492 -9.88 -10.67 -13.68
C PHE A 492 -10.49 -11.68 -12.71
N ASP A 493 -9.91 -11.82 -11.51
CA ASP A 493 -10.37 -12.76 -10.49
C ASP A 493 -10.40 -14.23 -10.88
N SER A 494 -9.58 -14.66 -11.83
CA SER A 494 -9.42 -16.09 -12.10
C SER A 494 -8.91 -16.90 -10.90
N GLY A 495 -8.26 -16.22 -9.95
CA GLY A 495 -7.77 -16.74 -8.67
C GLY A 495 -8.75 -16.65 -7.50
N LEU A 496 -9.93 -16.03 -7.67
CA LEU A 496 -10.92 -15.83 -6.61
C LEU A 496 -11.42 -17.17 -6.06
N PRO A 497 -11.44 -17.40 -4.74
CA PRO A 497 -11.98 -18.64 -4.18
C PRO A 497 -13.46 -18.81 -4.53
N GLU A 498 -13.87 -20.06 -4.76
CA GLU A 498 -15.18 -20.40 -5.30
C GLU A 498 -16.35 -19.88 -4.44
N GLN A 499 -16.19 -19.88 -3.12
CA GLN A 499 -17.18 -19.35 -2.16
C GLN A 499 -17.46 -17.84 -2.28
N TYR A 500 -16.58 -17.09 -2.98
CA TYR A 500 -16.75 -15.67 -3.26
C TYR A 500 -17.07 -15.40 -4.74
N SER A 501 -17.16 -16.45 -5.57
CA SER A 501 -17.69 -16.30 -6.92
C SER A 501 -19.19 -16.08 -6.87
N HIS A 502 -19.71 -15.23 -7.75
CA HIS A 502 -21.12 -14.87 -7.82
C HIS A 502 -21.65 -14.33 -6.50
N ALA A 503 -20.78 -13.63 -5.76
CA ALA A 503 -21.08 -13.12 -4.45
C ALA A 503 -21.18 -11.59 -4.46
N LEU A 504 -22.11 -11.08 -3.65
CA LEU A 504 -22.12 -9.69 -3.24
C LEU A 504 -21.16 -9.57 -2.06
N LEU A 505 -20.16 -8.70 -2.17
CA LEU A 505 -19.16 -8.43 -1.14
C LEU A 505 -19.38 -7.03 -0.59
N ILE A 506 -19.31 -6.93 0.74
CA ILE A 506 -19.48 -5.69 1.47
C ILE A 506 -18.24 -5.46 2.32
N HIS A 507 -17.51 -4.42 1.96
CA HIS A 507 -16.36 -3.95 2.71
C HIS A 507 -16.71 -2.67 3.44
N THR A 508 -16.03 -2.42 4.55
CA THR A 508 -15.97 -1.12 5.21
C THR A 508 -14.54 -0.60 5.20
N GLY A 509 -14.37 0.71 5.12
CA GLY A 509 -13.06 1.33 5.17
C GLY A 509 -13.13 2.85 4.95
N PRO A 510 -11.99 3.54 5.05
CA PRO A 510 -11.91 4.96 4.78
C PRO A 510 -12.09 5.24 3.27
N VAL A 511 -12.96 6.20 2.92
CA VAL A 511 -13.10 6.71 1.54
C VAL A 511 -12.04 7.73 1.15
N ASP A 512 -11.41 8.36 2.13
CA ASP A 512 -10.51 9.47 1.86
C ASP A 512 -9.20 8.95 1.24
N VAL A 513 -9.12 9.07 -0.08
CA VAL A 513 -7.92 8.81 -0.88
C VAL A 513 -6.79 9.79 -0.54
N ASN A 514 -7.12 10.98 -0.04
CA ASN A 514 -6.16 12.04 0.27
C ASN A 514 -5.65 11.98 1.72
N ARG A 515 -6.39 11.34 2.62
CA ARG A 515 -5.93 11.15 4.00
C ARG A 515 -5.22 9.80 4.15
N ARG A 516 -3.93 9.90 4.47
CA ARG A 516 -3.16 8.85 5.14
C ARG A 516 -3.72 8.63 6.53
N ILE A 517 -4.90 8.04 6.65
CA ILE A 517 -5.36 7.62 7.97
C ILE A 517 -4.77 6.23 8.24
N HIS A 518 -3.52 6.23 8.69
CA HIS A 518 -2.85 5.04 9.20
C HIS A 518 -3.68 4.49 10.37
N GLY A 519 -4.07 3.21 10.31
CA GLY A 519 -4.86 2.54 11.36
C GLY A 519 -6.35 2.32 11.04
N PHE A 520 -6.83 2.71 9.84
CA PHE A 520 -8.16 2.31 9.37
C PHE A 520 -8.01 1.29 8.24
N ASP A 521 -8.08 0.02 8.61
CA ASP A 521 -7.99 -1.07 7.65
C ASP A 521 -9.29 -1.21 6.85
N ILE A 522 -9.12 -1.68 5.62
CA ILE A 522 -10.23 -2.19 4.82
C ILE A 522 -10.68 -3.50 5.44
N ASN A 523 -11.98 -3.73 5.56
CA ASN A 523 -12.48 -4.94 6.20
C ASN A 523 -13.65 -5.54 5.41
N LEU A 524 -13.54 -6.80 5.03
CA LEU A 524 -14.66 -7.60 4.53
C LEU A 524 -15.59 -7.94 5.70
N ILE A 525 -16.76 -7.30 5.74
CA ILE A 525 -17.71 -7.43 6.85
C ILE A 525 -18.89 -8.34 6.53
N ALA A 526 -19.21 -8.52 5.24
CA ALA A 526 -20.21 -9.47 4.80
C ALA A 526 -19.95 -9.91 3.36
N TRP A 527 -20.34 -11.14 3.06
CA TRP A 527 -20.43 -11.66 1.71
C TRP A 527 -21.51 -12.73 1.66
N ALA A 528 -22.13 -12.91 0.49
CA ALA A 528 -22.97 -14.07 0.23
C ALA A 528 -22.98 -14.40 -1.27
N PRO A 529 -22.90 -15.69 -1.65
CA PRO A 529 -23.21 -16.09 -3.01
C PRO A 529 -24.69 -15.80 -3.27
N VAL A 530 -24.97 -15.07 -4.35
CA VAL A 530 -26.32 -14.62 -4.71
C VAL A 530 -26.79 -15.26 -6.01
N TYR A 531 -25.96 -16.09 -6.65
CA TYR A 531 -26.28 -16.80 -7.87
C TYR A 531 -25.55 -18.15 -7.97
N ASP A 532 -26.29 -19.19 -8.34
CA ASP A 532 -25.79 -20.52 -8.67
C ASP A 532 -25.68 -20.65 -10.19
N SER A 533 -24.46 -20.60 -10.71
CA SER A 533 -24.18 -20.69 -12.15
C SER A 533 -24.48 -22.07 -12.74
N SER A 534 -24.41 -23.13 -11.93
CA SER A 534 -24.73 -24.50 -12.38
C SER A 534 -26.23 -24.65 -12.67
N ARG A 535 -27.07 -23.97 -11.89
CA ARG A 535 -28.53 -23.96 -12.03
C ARG A 535 -29.06 -22.74 -12.78
N ARG A 536 -28.18 -21.77 -13.07
CA ARG A 536 -28.54 -20.44 -13.61
C ARG A 536 -29.66 -19.77 -12.80
N GLN A 537 -29.55 -19.84 -11.47
CA GLN A 537 -30.60 -19.40 -10.56
C GLN A 537 -30.04 -18.48 -9.47
N ALA A 538 -30.76 -17.38 -9.19
CA ALA A 538 -30.41 -16.49 -8.08
C ALA A 538 -30.76 -17.13 -6.73
N LEU A 539 -29.88 -16.96 -5.73
CA LEU A 539 -30.02 -17.47 -4.36
C LEU A 539 -30.71 -16.42 -3.48
N LEU A 540 -31.99 -16.15 -3.77
CA LEU A 540 -32.78 -15.09 -3.18
C LEU A 540 -33.77 -15.58 -2.10
N PRO A 541 -34.22 -14.71 -1.19
CA PRO A 541 -33.75 -13.32 -0.99
C PRO A 541 -32.46 -13.28 -0.16
N TYR A 542 -31.54 -12.40 -0.54
CA TYR A 542 -30.42 -12.01 0.32
C TYR A 542 -30.60 -10.55 0.74
N THR A 543 -30.51 -10.30 2.04
CA THR A 543 -30.58 -8.97 2.63
C THR A 543 -29.43 -8.83 3.63
N TRP A 544 -28.69 -7.73 3.52
CA TRP A 544 -27.72 -7.30 4.52
C TRP A 544 -28.16 -5.96 5.11
N VAL A 545 -27.92 -5.76 6.40
CA VAL A 545 -28.21 -4.50 7.10
C VAL A 545 -26.95 -4.06 7.83
N SER A 546 -26.59 -2.79 7.69
CA SER A 546 -25.45 -2.22 8.39
C SER A 546 -25.73 -2.01 9.88
N GLY A 547 -24.68 -1.78 10.66
CA GLY A 547 -24.83 -1.27 12.02
C GLY A 547 -25.46 0.12 12.00
N PHE A 548 -26.49 0.35 12.81
CA PHE A 548 -27.19 1.63 12.90
C PHE A 548 -26.34 2.68 13.60
N GLN A 549 -26.02 3.77 12.88
CA GLN A 549 -25.30 4.92 13.40
C GLN A 549 -26.28 5.94 14.00
N PRO A 550 -25.96 6.58 15.14
CA PRO A 550 -26.79 7.64 15.69
C PRO A 550 -27.10 8.73 14.66
N MET A 551 -28.36 9.15 14.60
CA MET A 551 -28.79 10.22 13.71
C MET A 551 -28.36 11.58 14.27
N GLN A 552 -27.81 12.45 13.42
CA GLN A 552 -27.53 13.85 13.75
C GLN A 552 -28.06 14.75 12.62
N GLY A 553 -29.29 15.25 12.78
CA GLY A 553 -30.05 15.80 11.67
C GLY A 553 -30.31 14.73 10.62
N ASP A 554 -30.06 15.04 9.35
CA ASP A 554 -30.25 14.11 8.23
C ASP A 554 -29.06 13.17 7.98
N LEU A 555 -28.10 13.09 8.89
CA LEU A 555 -26.90 12.24 8.81
C LEU A 555 -27.00 11.03 9.73
N GLY A 556 -26.41 9.90 9.35
CA GLY A 556 -26.41 8.65 10.13
C GLY A 556 -27.46 7.65 9.68
N GLY A 557 -27.87 6.75 10.59
CA GLY A 557 -28.83 5.68 10.32
C GLY A 557 -28.17 4.36 9.94
N ALA A 558 -28.94 3.44 9.34
CA ALA A 558 -28.42 2.20 8.77
C ALA A 558 -28.72 2.13 7.27
N ILE A 559 -27.95 1.32 6.54
CA ILE A 559 -28.24 0.97 5.16
C ILE A 559 -28.60 -0.51 5.09
N GLN A 560 -29.74 -0.82 4.46
CA GLN A 560 -30.12 -2.15 4.04
C GLN A 560 -29.82 -2.33 2.56
N VAL A 561 -29.25 -3.48 2.21
CA VAL A 561 -28.96 -3.90 0.84
C VAL A 561 -29.72 -5.19 0.58
N ARG A 562 -30.70 -5.16 -0.31
CA ARG A 562 -31.49 -6.32 -0.72
C ARG A 562 -31.16 -6.68 -2.16
N VAL A 563 -30.83 -7.94 -2.40
CA VAL A 563 -30.61 -8.44 -3.76
C VAL A 563 -31.95 -8.77 -4.39
N VAL A 564 -32.18 -8.24 -5.59
CA VAL A 564 -33.42 -8.41 -6.36
C VAL A 564 -33.25 -9.48 -7.45
N ARG A 565 -32.11 -9.45 -8.15
CA ARG A 565 -31.72 -10.48 -9.14
C ARG A 565 -30.20 -10.53 -9.28
N ALA A 566 -29.67 -11.65 -9.74
CA ALA A 566 -28.24 -11.83 -10.00
C ALA A 566 -28.02 -12.71 -11.24
N SER A 567 -26.84 -12.56 -11.87
CA SER A 567 -26.42 -13.29 -13.07
C SER A 567 -24.90 -13.47 -13.09
N ASP A 568 -24.37 -14.06 -14.16
CA ASP A 568 -22.91 -14.18 -14.37
C ASP A 568 -22.20 -12.83 -14.59
N THR A 569 -22.92 -11.74 -14.88
CA THR A 569 -22.31 -10.46 -15.28
C THR A 569 -22.72 -9.27 -14.42
N GLU A 570 -23.77 -9.40 -13.61
CA GLU A 570 -24.30 -8.30 -12.80
C GLU A 570 -25.25 -8.79 -11.69
N VAL A 571 -25.45 -7.94 -10.70
CA VAL A 571 -26.45 -8.08 -9.62
C VAL A 571 -27.28 -6.81 -9.53
N GLU A 572 -28.59 -6.95 -9.42
CA GLU A 572 -29.51 -5.85 -9.12
C GLU A 572 -29.79 -5.82 -7.62
N VAL A 573 -29.64 -4.65 -7.02
CA VAL A 573 -29.90 -4.40 -5.61
C VAL A 573 -30.91 -3.27 -5.41
N GLN A 574 -31.60 -3.37 -4.28
CA GLN A 574 -32.45 -2.35 -3.69
C GLN A 574 -31.76 -1.88 -2.41
N LEU A 575 -31.66 -0.57 -2.22
CA LEU A 575 -31.06 0.04 -1.05
C LEU A 575 -32.12 0.80 -0.26
N CYS A 576 -32.18 0.60 1.05
CA CYS A 576 -33.05 1.38 1.92
C CYS A 576 -32.24 1.96 3.08
N ARG A 577 -32.38 3.25 3.34
CA ARG A 577 -31.77 3.89 4.50
C ARG A 577 -32.77 3.92 5.65
N ALA A 578 -32.45 3.21 6.72
CA ALA A 578 -33.23 3.23 7.95
C ALA A 578 -32.87 4.48 8.77
N PHE A 579 -33.87 5.29 9.09
CA PHE A 579 -33.76 6.43 10.00
C PHE A 579 -34.05 6.05 11.45
N GLU A 580 -34.71 4.92 11.62
CA GLU A 580 -35.17 4.40 12.90
C GLU A 580 -34.81 2.91 13.00
N ARG A 581 -34.78 2.35 14.21
CA ARG A 581 -34.57 0.90 14.39
C ARG A 581 -35.86 0.11 14.29
N VAL A 582 -36.96 0.79 14.57
CA VAL A 582 -38.35 0.34 14.56
C VAL A 582 -39.12 1.58 14.16
N GLU A 583 -40.05 1.46 13.22
CA GLU A 583 -40.84 2.60 12.74
C GLU A 583 -41.68 3.23 13.87
N THR A 584 -41.55 4.54 14.05
CA THR A 584 -42.35 5.34 14.99
C THR A 584 -43.12 6.47 14.30
N THR A 585 -42.77 6.80 13.06
CA THR A 585 -43.42 7.85 12.25
C THR A 585 -44.36 7.22 11.22
N CYS A 586 -45.59 6.90 11.64
CA CYS A 586 -46.50 6.02 10.91
C CYS A 586 -47.43 6.68 9.87
N ALA A 587 -47.05 7.81 9.29
CA ALA A 587 -47.91 8.55 8.35
C ALA A 587 -47.13 9.49 7.40
N ASP A 588 -45.87 9.17 7.10
CA ASP A 588 -45.01 9.99 6.24
C ASP A 588 -44.71 9.35 4.87
N GLY A 589 -45.20 8.13 4.63
CA GLY A 589 -45.01 7.40 3.38
C GLY A 589 -43.69 6.63 3.29
N LEU A 590 -42.89 6.59 4.35
CA LEU A 590 -41.54 6.03 4.36
C LEU A 590 -41.48 4.73 5.15
N ASP A 591 -40.62 3.81 4.71
CA ASP A 591 -40.27 2.59 5.45
C ASP A 591 -39.11 2.92 6.40
N GLY A 592 -39.43 3.50 7.57
CA GLY A 592 -38.47 4.18 8.44
C GLY A 592 -37.37 3.26 9.02
N ASP A 593 -37.64 1.96 9.11
CA ASP A 593 -36.73 0.94 9.61
C ASP A 593 -36.23 -0.05 8.53
N CYS A 594 -36.68 0.10 7.29
CA CYS A 594 -36.34 -0.72 6.13
C CYS A 594 -36.76 -2.18 6.25
N ASN A 595 -37.91 -2.47 6.85
CA ASN A 595 -38.42 -3.83 6.96
C ASN A 595 -39.29 -4.27 5.76
N GLY A 596 -39.59 -3.34 4.84
CA GLY A 596 -40.36 -3.55 3.62
C GLY A 596 -41.83 -3.13 3.72
N TYR A 597 -42.25 -2.56 4.84
CA TYR A 597 -43.58 -1.99 5.06
C TYR A 597 -43.44 -0.50 5.37
N ALA A 598 -44.48 0.28 5.10
CA ALA A 598 -44.49 1.72 5.37
C ALA A 598 -45.80 2.08 6.06
N ASP A 599 -45.73 3.02 7.00
CA ASP A 599 -46.85 3.60 7.72
C ASP A 599 -47.80 2.55 8.34
N GLU A 600 -49.11 2.68 8.12
CA GLU A 600 -50.16 1.81 8.66
C GLU A 600 -50.03 0.33 8.24
N VAL A 601 -49.26 0.05 7.19
CA VAL A 601 -48.97 -1.33 6.76
C VAL A 601 -47.86 -1.96 7.62
N ASP A 602 -47.03 -1.13 8.26
CA ASP A 602 -45.99 -1.56 9.17
C ASP A 602 -46.58 -2.12 10.49
N PRO A 603 -46.20 -3.34 10.91
CA PRO A 603 -46.63 -3.90 12.20
C PRO A 603 -46.26 -3.06 13.43
N ALA A 604 -45.22 -2.22 13.37
CA ALA A 604 -44.83 -1.31 14.45
C ALA A 604 -45.80 -0.12 14.60
N CYS A 605 -46.59 0.16 13.56
CA CYS A 605 -47.54 1.26 13.47
C CYS A 605 -48.98 0.86 13.80
N GLN A 606 -49.21 -0.41 14.17
CA GLN A 606 -50.49 -0.99 14.58
C GLN A 606 -50.54 -1.20 16.09
#